data_AF-A0A6P7SXQ7-F1
#
_entry.id   AF-A0A6P7SXQ7-F1
#
_cell.length_a   1.000
_cell.length_b   1.000
_cell.length_c   1.000
_cell.angle_alpha   90.00
_cell.angle_beta   90.00
_cell.angle_gamma   90.00
#
_symmetry.space_group_name_H-M   'P 1'
#
loop_
_entity.id
_entity.type
_entity.pdbx_description
1 polymer ?
#
loop_
_entity_poly.entity_id
_entity_poly.type
_entity_poly.pdbx_seq_one_letter_code
_entity_poly.pdbx_strand_id
1 'polypeptide(L)'
;MSDIQNNIYYLFDPKLLDDINTCNFVGKITLENLGSHLKVRPLCLSDYEKGYLKLLSELTKVGDISYEQFQARFNSMKSCSNTYYIVVIEDTSTGLIIGSATLVIEQKFIHNTSSRGRIEDVVIKNDYRGQQLGKLIR
;
A
#
# COMPACT_ATOMS: atom_id res chain seq x y z
N MET A 1 26.19 7.77 21.36
CA MET A 1 24.91 7.03 21.50
C MET A 1 24.11 7.37 20.27
N SER A 2 24.28 6.57 19.22
CA SER A 2 23.66 6.80 17.92
C SER A 2 22.19 6.40 17.97
N ASP A 3 21.33 7.33 17.57
CA ASP A 3 19.90 7.16 17.39
C ASP A 3 19.60 5.86 16.63
N ILE A 4 18.95 4.91 17.31
CA ILE A 4 18.32 3.76 16.66
C ILE A 4 17.11 4.33 15.92
N GLN A 5 17.36 4.86 14.73
CA GLN A 5 16.31 5.20 13.79
C GLN A 5 15.62 3.86 13.47
N ASN A 6 14.44 3.63 14.05
CA ASN A 6 13.58 2.49 13.75
C ASN A 6 13.29 2.50 12.25
N ASN A 7 14.16 1.85 11.48
CA ASN A 7 14.14 1.94 10.04
C ASN A 7 13.02 1.02 9.56
N ILE A 8 11.83 1.61 9.35
CA ILE A 8 10.66 0.86 8.91
C ILE A 8 10.99 0.25 7.55
N TYR A 9 10.92 -1.08 7.46
CA TYR A 9 11.26 -1.81 6.24
C TYR A 9 10.07 -1.81 5.28
N TYR A 10 9.97 -0.73 4.49
CA TYR A 10 8.94 -0.53 3.47
C TYR A 10 9.19 -1.35 2.19
N LEU A 11 8.11 -1.69 1.48
CA LEU A 11 8.18 -2.46 0.23
C LEU A 11 8.93 -1.67 -0.86
N PHE A 12 8.62 -0.38 -0.99
CA PHE A 12 9.28 0.58 -1.88
C PHE A 12 9.59 1.90 -1.15
N ASP A 13 10.34 2.80 -1.79
CA ASP A 13 10.72 4.09 -1.20
C ASP A 13 9.47 4.98 -1.00
N PRO A 14 9.12 5.35 0.26
CA PRO A 14 7.95 6.18 0.53
C PRO A 14 7.98 7.54 -0.16
N LYS A 15 9.15 8.07 -0.52
CA LYS A 15 9.27 9.36 -1.24
C LYS A 15 8.55 9.38 -2.58
N LEU A 16 8.36 8.22 -3.21
CA LEU A 16 7.60 8.12 -4.46
C LEU A 16 6.12 8.52 -4.29
N LEU A 17 5.58 8.46 -3.06
CA LEU A 17 4.23 8.95 -2.76
C LEU A 17 4.20 10.45 -2.52
N ASP A 18 5.31 11.04 -2.04
CA ASP A 18 5.41 12.49 -1.81
C ASP A 18 5.29 13.24 -3.14
N ASP A 19 5.90 12.72 -4.20
CA ASP A 19 5.86 13.30 -5.55
C ASP A 19 4.43 13.27 -6.15
N ILE A 20 3.62 12.26 -5.81
CA ILE A 20 2.25 12.09 -6.31
C ILE A 20 1.29 13.14 -5.72
N ASN A 21 1.58 13.69 -4.54
CA ASN A 21 0.77 14.74 -3.90
C ASN A 21 0.59 16.00 -4.77
N THR A 22 1.47 16.21 -5.74
CA THR A 22 1.41 17.37 -6.66
C THR A 22 0.45 17.16 -7.85
N CYS A 23 -0.05 15.94 -8.05
CA CYS A 23 -0.98 15.62 -9.12
C CYS A 23 -2.42 15.90 -8.66
N ASN A 24 -3.12 16.82 -9.34
CA ASN A 24 -4.51 17.18 -9.03
C ASN A 24 -5.42 15.93 -8.98
N PHE A 25 -5.67 15.41 -7.78
CA PHE A 25 -6.66 14.36 -7.57
C PHE A 25 -8.03 14.88 -8.00
N VAL A 26 -8.75 14.09 -8.78
CA VAL A 26 -10.13 14.40 -9.20
C VAL A 26 -11.06 14.20 -8.00
N GLY A 27 -11.17 15.21 -7.12
CA GLY A 27 -12.06 15.18 -5.95
C GLY A 27 -11.71 16.16 -4.83
N LYS A 28 -12.57 16.24 -3.80
CA LYS A 28 -12.41 17.09 -2.59
C LYS A 28 -11.41 16.55 -1.56
N ILE A 29 -10.93 15.31 -1.70
CA ILE A 29 -10.02 14.67 -0.74
C ILE A 29 -8.63 14.58 -1.36
N THR A 30 -7.70 15.33 -0.76
CA THR A 30 -6.26 15.23 -0.98
C THR A 30 -5.63 14.46 0.19
N LEU A 31 -4.40 13.97 0.02
CA LEU A 31 -3.63 13.38 1.13
C LEU A 31 -3.48 14.35 2.32
N GLU A 32 -3.41 15.65 2.05
CA GLU A 32 -3.37 16.72 3.07
C GLU A 32 -4.67 16.90 3.85
N ASN A 33 -5.82 16.55 3.24
CA ASN A 33 -7.14 16.63 3.86
C ASN A 33 -7.62 15.26 4.39
N LEU A 34 -6.76 14.25 4.33
CA LEU A 34 -6.99 12.99 5.00
C LEU A 34 -6.88 13.27 6.50
N GLY A 35 -7.94 13.02 7.27
CA GLY A 35 -7.97 13.35 8.70
C GLY A 35 -6.68 12.91 9.40
N SER A 36 -6.19 13.69 10.36
CA SER A 36 -4.82 13.58 10.92
C SER A 36 -4.42 12.21 11.49
N HIS A 37 -5.38 11.31 11.68
CA HIS A 37 -5.19 9.93 12.14
C HIS A 37 -4.93 8.94 10.98
N LEU A 38 -5.16 9.31 9.73
CA LEU A 38 -4.97 8.44 8.58
C LEU A 38 -3.63 8.71 7.90
N LYS A 39 -2.88 7.65 7.59
CA LYS A 39 -1.59 7.72 6.91
C LYS A 39 -1.59 6.83 5.68
N VAL A 40 -1.21 7.40 4.54
CA VAL A 40 -0.94 6.64 3.31
C VAL A 40 0.56 6.41 3.21
N ARG A 41 0.96 5.17 3.00
CA ARG A 41 2.37 4.76 2.97
C ARG A 41 2.55 3.43 2.23
N PRO A 42 3.77 3.02 1.87
CA PRO A 42 4.01 1.68 1.40
C PRO A 42 3.68 0.63 2.47
N LEU A 43 3.32 -0.57 2.03
CA LEU A 43 3.27 -1.77 2.89
C LEU A 43 4.64 -1.98 3.57
N CYS A 44 4.66 -2.38 4.83
CA CYS A 44 5.87 -2.81 5.55
C CYS A 44 5.67 -4.14 6.28
N LEU A 45 6.76 -4.77 6.73
CA LEU A 45 6.70 -6.09 7.37
C LEU A 45 5.83 -6.13 8.64
N SER A 46 5.81 -5.06 9.43
CA SER A 46 4.99 -5.01 10.65
C SER A 46 3.48 -4.90 10.38
N ASP A 47 3.07 -4.68 9.13
CA ASP A 47 1.65 -4.62 8.77
C ASP A 47 0.94 -5.97 8.86
N TYR A 48 1.72 -7.07 8.92
CA TYR A 48 1.19 -8.38 9.28
C TYR A 48 0.41 -8.31 10.61
N GLU A 49 1.02 -7.73 11.65
CA GLU A 49 0.42 -7.58 12.97
C GLU A 49 -0.62 -6.45 13.02
N LYS A 50 -0.63 -5.55 12.04
CA LYS A 50 -1.64 -4.49 11.90
C LYS A 50 -2.88 -4.94 11.12
N GLY A 51 -3.02 -6.25 10.90
CA GLY A 51 -4.23 -6.84 10.30
C GLY A 51 -4.30 -6.75 8.78
N TYR A 52 -3.18 -6.61 8.06
CA TYR A 52 -3.17 -6.49 6.60
C TYR A 52 -3.85 -7.67 5.89
N LEU A 53 -3.55 -8.91 6.30
CA LEU A 53 -4.18 -10.10 5.73
C LEU A 53 -5.68 -10.18 6.03
N LYS A 54 -6.10 -9.68 7.20
CA LYS A 54 -7.51 -9.56 7.57
C LYS A 54 -8.24 -8.52 6.72
N LEU A 55 -7.57 -7.42 6.33
CA LEU A 55 -8.14 -6.47 5.37
C LEU A 55 -8.34 -7.14 4.00
N LEU A 56 -7.33 -7.86 3.49
CA LEU A 56 -7.43 -8.54 2.19
C LEU A 56 -8.54 -9.61 2.17
N SER A 57 -8.86 -10.21 3.32
CA SER A 57 -9.95 -11.19 3.40
C SER A 57 -11.35 -10.57 3.22
N GLU A 58 -11.49 -9.25 3.32
CA GLU A 58 -12.72 -8.53 2.95
C GLU A 58 -12.90 -8.39 1.43
N LEU A 59 -11.84 -8.64 0.65
CA LEU A 59 -11.88 -8.62 -0.82
C LEU A 59 -12.05 -10.03 -1.39
N THR A 60 -11.26 -10.99 -0.92
CA THR A 60 -11.23 -12.35 -1.46
C THR A 60 -10.65 -13.35 -0.46
N LYS A 61 -10.63 -14.65 -0.80
CA LYS A 61 -10.01 -15.68 0.05
C LYS A 61 -8.49 -15.50 0.10
N VAL A 62 -7.94 -15.30 1.30
CA VAL A 62 -6.49 -15.21 1.55
C VAL A 62 -5.89 -16.55 1.99
N GLY A 63 -6.57 -17.27 2.88
CA GLY A 63 -6.07 -18.50 3.51
C GLY A 63 -5.27 -18.23 4.79
N ASP A 64 -4.68 -19.29 5.35
CA ASP A 64 -3.89 -19.22 6.59
C ASP A 64 -2.41 -19.01 6.25
N ILE A 65 -1.97 -17.75 6.27
CA ILE A 65 -0.60 -17.35 5.94
C ILE A 65 0.15 -17.04 7.24
N SER A 66 1.28 -17.72 7.48
CA SER A 66 2.16 -17.43 8.63
C SER A 66 2.97 -16.15 8.40
N TYR A 67 3.54 -15.60 9.47
CA TYR A 67 4.43 -14.43 9.36
C TYR A 67 5.63 -14.71 8.45
N GLU A 68 6.22 -15.90 8.51
CA GLU A 68 7.36 -16.30 7.68
C GLU A 68 6.98 -16.34 6.20
N GLN A 69 5.78 -16.84 5.88
CA GLN A 69 5.27 -16.84 4.51
C GLN A 69 5.00 -15.42 4.00
N PHE A 70 4.41 -14.57 4.85
CA PHE A 70 4.20 -13.15 4.54
C PHE A 70 5.53 -12.44 4.29
N GLN A 71 6.50 -12.60 5.17
CA GLN A 71 7.83 -12.02 5.06
C GLN A 71 8.56 -12.51 3.80
N ALA A 72 8.52 -13.81 3.51
CA ALA A 72 9.12 -14.38 2.31
C ALA A 72 8.49 -13.79 1.03
N ARG A 73 7.15 -13.68 0.98
CA ARG A 73 6.44 -13.07 -0.14
C ARG A 73 6.79 -11.58 -0.29
N PHE A 74 6.79 -10.83 0.82
CA PHE A 74 7.18 -9.43 0.85
C PHE A 74 8.59 -9.22 0.29
N ASN A 75 9.56 -10.01 0.75
CA ASN A 75 10.94 -9.91 0.28
C ASN A 75 11.08 -10.28 -1.21
N SER A 76 10.32 -11.28 -1.68
CA SER A 76 10.28 -11.63 -3.11
C SER A 76 9.67 -10.53 -3.97
N MET A 77 8.64 -9.82 -3.49
CA MET A 77 8.08 -8.67 -4.20
C MET A 77 9.06 -7.50 -4.21
N LYS A 78 9.72 -7.23 -3.08
CA LYS A 78 10.70 -6.15 -2.92
C LYS A 78 11.93 -6.32 -3.81
N SER A 79 12.38 -7.56 -4.03
CA SER A 79 13.54 -7.84 -4.89
C SER A 79 13.23 -7.63 -6.38
N CYS A 80 11.96 -7.66 -6.79
CA CYS A 80 11.51 -7.27 -8.12
C CYS A 80 11.51 -5.74 -8.26
N SER A 81 12.67 -5.19 -8.62
CA SER A 81 12.86 -3.75 -8.81
C SER A 81 11.88 -3.17 -9.82
N ASN A 82 11.24 -2.06 -9.45
CA ASN A 82 10.27 -1.34 -10.28
C ASN A 82 9.06 -2.18 -10.73
N THR A 83 8.61 -3.16 -9.93
CA THR A 83 7.48 -4.03 -10.27
C THR A 83 6.29 -3.87 -9.33
N TYR A 84 6.48 -4.02 -8.01
CA TYR A 84 5.37 -4.07 -7.05
C TYR A 84 5.31 -2.83 -6.17
N TYR A 85 4.16 -2.16 -6.18
CA TYR A 85 3.87 -0.98 -5.37
C TYR A 85 2.56 -1.20 -4.61
N ILE A 86 2.66 -1.75 -3.40
CA ILE A 86 1.51 -1.92 -2.51
C ILE A 86 1.41 -0.71 -1.59
N VAL A 87 0.35 0.07 -1.77
CA VAL A 87 0.03 1.24 -0.96
C VAL A 87 -1.03 0.87 0.05
N VAL A 88 -0.82 1.26 1.30
CA VAL A 88 -1.77 1.03 2.39
C VAL A 88 -2.23 2.33 3.02
N ILE A 89 -3.45 2.31 3.57
CA ILE A 89 -3.95 3.34 4.48
C ILE A 89 -3.96 2.74 5.89
N GLU A 90 -3.19 3.34 6.79
CA GLU A 90 -3.22 3.03 8.22
C GLU A 90 -4.09 4.05 8.95
N ASP A 91 -4.98 3.57 9.82
CA ASP A 91 -5.59 4.38 10.86
C ASP A 91 -4.72 4.30 12.11
N THR A 92 -3.96 5.36 12.38
CA THR A 92 -3.01 5.45 13.51
C THR A 92 -3.69 5.55 14.87
N SER A 93 -4.99 5.86 14.93
CA SER A 93 -5.75 5.84 16.18
C SER A 93 -6.02 4.41 16.66
N THR A 94 -6.19 3.48 15.72
CA THR A 94 -6.40 2.05 16.00
C THR A 94 -5.15 1.20 15.76
N GLY A 95 -4.17 1.73 15.03
CA GLY A 95 -2.96 1.00 14.61
C GLY A 95 -3.22 -0.04 13.53
N LEU A 96 -4.38 0.01 12.84
CA LEU A 96 -4.80 -1.00 11.87
C LEU A 96 -4.65 -0.51 10.44
N ILE A 97 -4.40 -1.46 9.52
CA ILE A 97 -4.51 -1.20 8.09
C ILE A 97 -5.99 -1.26 7.68
N ILE A 98 -6.47 -0.18 7.08
CA ILE A 98 -7.89 0.02 6.72
C ILE A 98 -8.11 0.14 5.21
N GLY A 99 -7.05 0.25 4.42
CA GLY A 99 -7.13 0.32 2.97
C GLY A 99 -5.86 -0.23 2.30
N SER A 100 -6.01 -0.84 1.13
CA SER A 100 -4.90 -1.32 0.32
C SER A 100 -5.23 -1.19 -1.17
N ALA A 101 -4.21 -0.93 -1.97
CA ALA A 101 -4.24 -1.04 -3.42
C ALA A 101 -2.84 -1.39 -3.94
N THR A 102 -2.79 -2.19 -5.00
CA THR A 102 -1.52 -2.62 -5.60
C THR A 102 -1.40 -2.08 -7.01
N LEU A 103 -0.30 -1.37 -7.29
CA LEU A 103 0.14 -1.11 -8.66
C LEU A 103 1.23 -2.13 -9.03
N VAL A 104 1.00 -2.89 -10.09
CA VAL A 104 1.99 -3.79 -10.70
C VAL A 104 2.44 -3.20 -12.03
N ILE A 105 3.75 -3.06 -12.22
CA ILE A 105 4.35 -2.60 -13.48
C ILE A 105 4.89 -3.80 -14.26
N GLU A 106 4.26 -4.09 -15.40
CA GLU A 106 4.65 -5.15 -16.32
C GLU A 106 5.54 -4.58 -17.45
N GLN A 107 6.75 -5.11 -17.60
CA GLN A 107 7.67 -4.71 -18.69
C GLN A 107 7.30 -5.41 -20.00
N LYS A 108 7.36 -4.67 -21.12
CA LYS A 108 6.94 -5.14 -22.45
C LYS A 108 8.00 -4.82 -23.51
N PHE A 109 8.21 -5.71 -24.47
CA PHE A 109 9.03 -5.38 -25.66
C PHE A 109 8.28 -4.49 -26.66
N ILE A 110 6.96 -4.71 -26.79
CA ILE A 110 6.10 -3.91 -27.66
C ILE A 110 6.06 -2.44 -27.20
N HIS A 111 5.72 -1.56 -28.14
CA HIS A 111 5.71 -0.10 -27.92
C HIS A 111 7.06 0.44 -27.43
N ASN A 112 8.17 -0.03 -28.02
CA ASN A 112 9.53 0.44 -27.73
C ASN A 112 9.94 0.23 -26.26
N THR A 113 10.01 -1.03 -25.82
CA THR A 113 10.39 -1.39 -24.44
C THR A 113 9.54 -0.69 -23.36
N SER A 114 8.24 -0.60 -23.63
CA SER A 114 7.30 0.08 -22.73
C SER A 114 7.04 -0.66 -21.43
N SER A 115 6.33 0.02 -20.52
CA SER A 115 5.79 -0.55 -19.28
C SER A 115 4.27 -0.41 -19.24
N ARG A 116 3.57 -1.37 -18.64
CA ARG A 116 2.13 -1.36 -18.43
C ARG A 116 1.81 -1.45 -16.94
N GLY A 117 1.14 -0.44 -16.41
CA GLY A 117 0.58 -0.48 -15.05
C GLY A 117 -0.73 -1.25 -14.98
N ARG A 118 -0.90 -2.03 -13.91
CA ARG A 118 -2.15 -2.71 -13.52
C ARG A 118 -2.47 -2.36 -12.08
N ILE A 119 -3.71 -1.96 -11.82
CA ILE A 119 -4.20 -1.74 -10.47
C ILE A 119 -4.94 -3.01 -10.06
N GLU A 120 -4.49 -3.63 -8.97
CA GLU A 120 -4.96 -4.90 -8.44
C GLU A 120 -5.27 -4.76 -6.94
N ASP A 121 -6.01 -5.72 -6.40
CA ASP A 121 -6.25 -5.90 -4.96
C ASP A 121 -6.71 -4.64 -4.19
N VAL A 122 -7.59 -3.84 -4.80
CA VAL A 122 -8.14 -2.62 -4.18
C VAL A 122 -9.20 -2.97 -3.15
N VAL A 123 -8.96 -2.62 -1.89
CA VAL A 123 -9.88 -2.89 -0.79
C VAL A 123 -9.86 -1.76 0.24
N ILE A 124 -11.04 -1.41 0.75
CA ILE A 124 -11.22 -0.55 1.92
C ILE A 124 -12.04 -1.34 2.94
N LYS A 125 -11.58 -1.33 4.20
CA LYS A 125 -12.27 -1.92 5.35
C LYS A 125 -13.72 -1.45 5.38
N ASN A 126 -14.66 -2.37 5.60
CA ASN A 126 -16.09 -2.10 5.54
C ASN A 126 -16.53 -0.84 6.30
N ASP A 127 -16.05 -0.66 7.53
CA ASP A 127 -16.41 0.47 8.40
C ASP A 127 -15.91 1.84 7.88
N TYR A 128 -14.96 1.83 6.93
CA TYR A 128 -14.35 3.03 6.34
C TYR A 128 -14.83 3.28 4.90
N ARG A 129 -15.76 2.47 4.39
CA ARG A 129 -16.35 2.67 3.05
C ARG A 129 -17.23 3.92 3.01
N GLY A 130 -17.42 4.47 1.81
CA GLY A 130 -18.19 5.72 1.62
C GLY A 130 -17.42 7.01 1.90
N GLN A 131 -16.23 6.92 2.52
CA GLN A 131 -15.36 8.08 2.82
C GLN A 131 -14.44 8.48 1.65
N GLN A 132 -14.72 7.97 0.44
CA GLN A 132 -13.93 8.19 -0.79
C GLN A 132 -12.46 7.73 -0.74
N LEU A 133 -12.03 7.02 0.31
CA LEU A 133 -10.66 6.49 0.44
C LEU A 133 -10.26 5.59 -0.73
N GLY A 134 -11.18 4.81 -1.29
CA GLY A 134 -10.90 3.99 -2.48
C GLY A 134 -10.59 4.80 -3.74
N LYS A 135 -11.02 6.06 -3.83
CA LYS A 135 -10.64 6.97 -4.93
C LYS A 135 -9.24 7.57 -4.73
N LEU A 136 -8.76 7.62 -3.49
CA LEU A 136 -7.45 8.18 -3.15
C LEU A 136 -6.31 7.24 -3.52
N ILE A 137 -6.51 5.93 -3.35
CA ILE A 137 -5.47 4.91 -3.51
C ILE A 137 -5.53 4.16 -4.85
N ARG A 138 -6.38 4.58 -5.80
CA ARG A 138 -6.50 3.98 -7.13
C ARG A 138 -6.19 5.00 -8.23
#